data_AF-A0A2A3H6Q6-F1
#
_entry.id   AF-A0A2A3H6Q6-F1
#
_cell.length_a   1.000
_cell.length_b   1.000
_cell.length_c   1.000
_cell.angle_alpha   90.00
_cell.angle_beta   90.00
_cell.angle_gamma   90.00
#
_symmetry.space_group_name_H-M   'P 1'
#
loop_
_entity.id
_entity.type
_entity.pdbx_description
1 polymer ?
#
loop_
_entity_poly.entity_id
_entity_poly.type
_entity_poly.pdbx_seq_one_letter_code
_entity_poly.pdbx_strand_id
1 'polypeptide(L)'
;MERYAEPGADGRVFIGAKGATPRRNHFNLLWRRACADAGIKGMHFHDLRHTGNTLAASTGASTRELMARMGHSTARAALIYQHASADRDRLIADAVSGLVKKGRKRGARRSKKKDQKPNGHAAGTEG
;
A
#
# COMPACT_ATOMS: atom_id res chain seq x y z
N MET A 1 -25.23 -4.21 -17.11
CA MET A 1 -24.49 -5.42 -17.53
C MET A 1 -24.85 -5.83 -18.96
N GLU A 2 -26.11 -5.68 -19.39
CA GLU A 2 -26.61 -6.03 -20.74
C GLU A 2 -25.80 -5.54 -21.95
N ARG A 3 -25.06 -4.43 -21.83
CA ARG A 3 -24.31 -3.86 -22.96
C ARG A 3 -22.97 -4.55 -23.24
N TYR A 4 -22.41 -5.27 -22.27
CA TYR A 4 -21.05 -5.83 -22.35
C TYR A 4 -20.97 -7.31 -21.99
N ALA A 5 -22.10 -7.93 -21.65
CA ALA A 5 -22.22 -9.33 -21.32
C ALA A 5 -23.31 -10.00 -22.18
N GLU A 6 -23.13 -11.27 -22.50
CA GLU A 6 -24.18 -12.08 -23.13
C GLU A 6 -25.30 -12.39 -22.12
N PRO A 7 -26.55 -12.54 -22.58
CA PRO A 7 -27.65 -12.99 -21.74
C PRO A 7 -27.50 -14.47 -21.35
N GLY A 8 -28.11 -14.85 -20.23
CA GLY A 8 -28.11 -16.22 -19.71
C GLY A 8 -27.00 -16.51 -18.68
N ALA A 9 -27.15 -17.59 -17.91
CA ALA A 9 -26.24 -17.95 -16.81
C ALA A 9 -24.82 -18.29 -17.29
N ASP A 10 -24.70 -18.83 -18.51
CA ASP A 10 -23.42 -19.19 -19.13
C ASP A 10 -22.90 -18.10 -20.10
N GLY A 11 -23.55 -16.93 -20.10
CA GLY A 11 -23.19 -15.81 -20.94
C GLY A 11 -21.82 -15.23 -20.57
N ARG A 12 -20.99 -14.90 -21.58
CA ARG A 12 -19.71 -14.25 -21.33
C ARG A 12 -19.91 -12.87 -20.73
N VAL A 13 -19.18 -12.57 -19.65
CA VAL A 13 -19.21 -11.26 -18.96
C VAL A 13 -18.55 -10.14 -19.77
N PHE A 14 -17.64 -10.49 -20.69
CA PHE A 14 -16.93 -9.53 -21.54
C PHE A 14 -17.03 -9.93 -23.01
N ILE A 15 -17.71 -9.10 -23.79
CA ILE A 15 -17.81 -9.23 -25.25
C ILE A 15 -17.20 -8.05 -25.98
N GLY A 16 -16.59 -8.32 -27.12
CA GLY A 16 -16.15 -7.32 -28.09
C GLY A 16 -17.31 -6.76 -28.91
N ALA A 17 -17.03 -5.78 -29.76
CA ALA A 17 -18.02 -4.99 -30.50
C ALA A 17 -19.04 -5.78 -31.35
N LYS A 18 -18.80 -7.07 -31.63
CA LYS A 18 -19.69 -7.94 -32.41
C LYS A 18 -20.12 -9.20 -31.63
N GLY A 19 -20.13 -9.15 -30.29
CA GLY A 19 -20.43 -10.32 -29.45
C GLY A 19 -19.31 -11.36 -29.39
N ALA A 20 -18.17 -11.13 -30.07
CA ALA A 20 -17.03 -12.03 -30.07
C ALA A 20 -16.16 -11.87 -28.81
N THR A 21 -15.43 -12.91 -28.43
CA THR A 21 -14.44 -12.82 -27.34
C THR A 21 -13.39 -11.73 -27.62
N PRO A 22 -13.14 -10.79 -26.68
CA PRO A 22 -12.11 -9.78 -26.84
C PRO A 22 -10.74 -10.39 -27.13
N ARG A 23 -10.10 -9.97 -28.23
CA ARG A 23 -8.74 -10.40 -28.56
C ARG A 23 -7.72 -9.51 -27.86
N ARG A 24 -6.60 -10.12 -27.43
CA ARG A 24 -5.49 -9.44 -26.74
C ARG A 24 -4.99 -8.18 -27.45
N ASN A 25 -4.82 -8.23 -28.77
CA ASN A 25 -4.30 -7.10 -29.54
C ASN A 25 -5.24 -5.89 -29.54
N HIS A 26 -6.55 -6.13 -29.72
CA HIS A 26 -7.55 -5.07 -29.68
C HIS A 26 -7.70 -4.50 -28.27
N PHE A 27 -7.68 -5.37 -27.25
CA PHE A 27 -7.68 -4.96 -25.86
C PHE A 27 -6.48 -4.06 -25.53
N ASN A 28 -5.26 -4.41 -25.97
CA ASN A 28 -4.07 -3.58 -25.75
C ASN A 28 -4.16 -2.20 -26.42
N LEU A 29 -4.89 -2.07 -27.52
CA LEU A 29 -5.17 -0.76 -28.13
C LEU A 29 -6.09 0.08 -27.24
N LEU A 30 -7.19 -0.51 -26.77
CA LEU A 30 -8.13 0.14 -25.86
C LEU A 30 -7.45 0.54 -24.54
N TRP A 31 -6.61 -0.34 -24.00
CA TRP A 31 -5.83 -0.08 -22.79
C TRP A 31 -4.91 1.15 -22.95
N ARG A 32 -4.15 1.22 -24.06
CA ARG A 32 -3.28 2.37 -24.34
C ARG A 32 -4.05 3.67 -24.45
N ARG A 33 -5.24 3.63 -25.06
CA ARG A 33 -6.14 4.80 -25.12
C ARG A 33 -6.60 5.21 -23.73
N ALA A 34 -7.06 4.26 -22.92
CA ALA A 34 -7.47 4.54 -21.54
C ALA A 34 -6.32 5.12 -20.69
N CYS A 35 -5.09 4.62 -20.83
CA CYS A 35 -3.92 5.21 -20.19
C CYS A 35 -3.66 6.64 -20.65
N ALA A 36 -3.76 6.91 -21.97
CA ALA A 36 -3.58 8.25 -22.51
C ALA A 36 -4.64 9.23 -21.99
N ASP A 37 -5.91 8.83 -21.97
CA ASP A 37 -7.02 9.62 -21.45
C ASP A 37 -6.85 9.91 -19.94
N ALA A 38 -6.26 8.97 -19.19
CA ALA A 38 -5.91 9.14 -17.78
C ALA A 38 -4.57 9.86 -17.52
N GLY A 39 -3.82 10.24 -18.57
CA GLY A 39 -2.51 10.88 -18.45
C GLY A 39 -1.37 9.96 -17.98
N ILE A 40 -1.57 8.64 -18.00
CA ILE A 40 -0.61 7.62 -17.57
C ILE A 40 0.25 7.18 -18.75
N LYS A 41 1.58 7.18 -18.58
CA LYS A 41 2.54 6.74 -19.62
C LYS A 41 3.24 5.45 -19.20
N GLY A 42 3.51 4.58 -20.17
CA GLY A 42 4.36 3.40 -19.97
C GLY A 42 3.76 2.26 -19.16
N MET A 43 2.46 2.28 -18.85
CA MET A 43 1.81 1.24 -18.07
C MET A 43 1.26 0.12 -18.95
N HIS A 44 1.66 -1.12 -18.67
CA HIS A 44 1.10 -2.31 -19.27
C HIS A 44 -0.09 -2.83 -18.46
N PHE A 45 -1.03 -3.52 -19.11
CA PHE A 45 -2.19 -4.07 -18.41
C PHE A 45 -1.82 -5.07 -17.31
N HIS A 46 -0.72 -5.83 -17.50
CA HIS A 46 -0.24 -6.78 -16.48
C HIS A 46 0.26 -6.09 -15.20
N ASP A 47 0.64 -4.81 -15.28
CA ASP A 47 1.11 -4.04 -14.13
C ASP A 47 -0.02 -3.83 -13.10
N LEU A 48 -1.29 -3.88 -13.53
CA LEU A 48 -2.44 -3.89 -12.62
C LEU A 48 -2.44 -5.15 -11.73
N ARG A 49 -2.10 -6.31 -12.30
CA ARG A 49 -2.02 -7.55 -11.53
C ARG A 49 -0.87 -7.49 -10.53
N HIS A 50 0.28 -6.97 -10.93
CA HIS A 50 1.40 -6.73 -10.01
C HIS A 50 0.99 -5.80 -8.87
N THR A 51 0.33 -4.69 -9.20
CA THR A 51 -0.17 -3.72 -8.20
C THR A 51 -1.15 -4.37 -7.23
N GLY A 52 -2.13 -5.13 -7.74
CA GLY A 52 -3.10 -5.85 -6.91
C GLY A 52 -2.45 -6.87 -5.97
N ASN A 53 -1.42 -7.58 -6.44
CA ASN A 53 -0.69 -8.55 -5.63
C ASN A 53 0.14 -7.89 -4.53
N THR A 54 0.82 -6.79 -4.84
CA THR A 54 1.55 -5.99 -3.84
C THR A 54 0.61 -5.43 -2.78
N LEU A 55 -0.55 -4.89 -3.19
CA LEU A 55 -1.57 -4.42 -2.26
C LEU A 55 -2.11 -5.55 -1.38
N ALA A 56 -2.39 -6.72 -1.96
CA ALA A 56 -2.83 -7.89 -1.20
C ALA A 56 -1.79 -8.34 -0.17
N ALA A 57 -0.50 -8.33 -0.52
CA ALA A 57 0.57 -8.67 0.41
C ALA A 57 0.69 -7.66 1.56
N SER A 58 0.43 -6.39 1.28
CA SER A 58 0.47 -5.30 2.27
C SER A 58 -0.59 -5.37 3.36
N THR A 59 -1.64 -6.18 3.19
CA THR A 59 -2.69 -6.33 4.22
C THR A 59 -2.33 -7.37 5.28
N GLY A 60 -1.11 -7.92 5.27
CA GLY A 60 -0.69 -8.99 6.19
C GLY A 60 -1.22 -10.38 5.80
N ALA A 61 -1.65 -10.57 4.56
CA ALA A 61 -2.13 -11.87 4.08
C ALA A 61 -1.03 -12.94 4.13
N SER A 62 -1.38 -14.14 4.59
CA SER A 62 -0.48 -15.29 4.60
C SER A 62 -0.10 -15.72 3.18
N THR A 63 0.99 -16.47 3.04
CA THR A 63 1.48 -16.91 1.73
C THR A 63 0.43 -17.76 1.02
N ARG A 64 -0.32 -18.56 1.78
CA ARG A 64 -1.39 -19.42 1.29
C ARG A 64 -2.56 -18.62 0.73
N GLU A 65 -2.99 -17.58 1.43
CA GLU A 65 -4.07 -16.68 1.00
C GLU A 65 -3.66 -15.90 -0.26
N LEU A 66 -2.40 -15.45 -0.33
CA LEU A 66 -1.86 -14.80 -1.52
C LEU A 66 -1.82 -15.75 -2.72
N MET A 67 -1.36 -16.99 -2.54
CA MET A 67 -1.36 -17.99 -3.61
C MET A 67 -2.76 -18.28 -4.14
N ALA A 68 -3.74 -18.45 -3.24
CA ALA A 68 -5.13 -18.66 -3.61
C ALA A 68 -5.69 -17.47 -4.40
N ARG A 69 -5.43 -16.23 -3.94
CA ARG A 69 -5.89 -15.00 -4.62
C ARG A 69 -5.21 -14.77 -5.96
N MET A 70 -3.94 -15.11 -6.08
CA MET A 70 -3.20 -14.90 -7.32
C MET A 70 -3.60 -15.90 -8.40
N GLY A 71 -4.04 -17.12 -8.07
CA GLY A 71 -4.41 -18.15 -9.05
C GLY A 71 -3.18 -18.72 -9.77
N HIS A 72 -2.91 -20.02 -9.56
CA HIS A 72 -1.77 -20.79 -10.11
C HIS A 72 -0.38 -20.15 -9.93
N SER A 73 -0.22 -19.20 -9.01
CA SER A 73 1.08 -18.60 -8.73
C SER A 73 1.87 -19.50 -7.79
N THR A 74 3.16 -19.67 -8.09
CA THR A 74 4.03 -20.51 -7.28
C THR A 74 4.27 -19.91 -5.89
N ALA A 75 4.65 -20.73 -4.92
CA ALA A 75 5.06 -20.25 -3.60
C ALA A 75 6.20 -19.21 -3.70
N ARG A 76 7.14 -19.41 -4.63
CA ARG A 76 8.20 -18.45 -4.94
C ARG A 76 7.65 -17.09 -5.37
N ALA A 77 6.63 -17.05 -6.23
CA ALA A 77 6.00 -15.80 -6.63
C ALA A 77 5.31 -15.09 -5.46
N ALA A 78 4.63 -15.82 -4.57
CA ALA A 78 3.98 -15.26 -3.39
C ALA A 78 4.98 -14.62 -2.42
N LEU A 79 6.12 -15.28 -2.18
CA LEU A 79 7.16 -14.78 -1.28
C LEU A 79 7.78 -13.46 -1.77
N ILE A 80 7.94 -13.28 -3.09
CA ILE A 80 8.44 -12.02 -3.66
C ILE A 80 7.57 -10.83 -3.21
N TYR A 81 6.24 -10.97 -3.23
CA TYR A 81 5.34 -9.90 -2.81
C TYR A 81 5.27 -9.72 -1.29
N GLN A 82 5.38 -10.81 -0.52
CA GLN A 82 5.43 -10.70 0.95
C GLN A 82 6.68 -9.95 1.43
N HIS A 83 7.84 -10.21 0.82
CA HIS A 83 9.06 -9.49 1.17
C HIS A 83 8.95 -7.99 0.88
N ALA A 84 8.32 -7.62 -0.25
CA ALA A 84 8.06 -6.21 -0.56
C ALA A 84 7.16 -5.51 0.50
N SER A 85 6.21 -6.24 1.10
CA SER A 85 5.42 -5.72 2.23
C SER A 85 6.25 -5.58 3.51
N ALA A 86 7.05 -6.59 3.84
CA ALA A 86 7.87 -6.58 5.05
C ALA A 86 8.84 -5.40 5.09
N ASP A 87 9.35 -4.96 3.94
CA ASP A 87 10.17 -3.75 3.85
C ASP A 87 9.38 -2.47 4.14
N ARG A 88 8.09 -2.41 3.78
CA ARG A 88 7.21 -1.29 4.18
C ARG A 88 6.87 -1.33 5.66
N ASP A 89 6.64 -2.51 6.23
CA ASP A 89 6.37 -2.67 7.65
C ASP A 89 7.56 -2.21 8.50
N ARG A 90 8.79 -2.49 8.05
CA ARG A 90 10.03 -1.97 8.66
C ARG A 90 10.07 -0.44 8.65
N LEU A 91 9.76 0.19 7.53
CA LEU A 91 9.72 1.66 7.43
C LEU A 91 8.69 2.29 8.39
N ILE A 92 7.53 1.65 8.55
CA ILE A 92 6.51 2.08 9.52
C ILE A 92 7.03 1.89 10.95
N ALA A 93 7.62 0.74 11.26
CA ALA A 93 8.19 0.46 12.58
C ALA A 93 9.32 1.43 12.95
N ASP A 94 10.15 1.82 11.99
CA ASP A 94 11.20 2.81 12.16
C ASP A 94 10.63 4.20 12.44
N ALA A 95 9.59 4.61 11.69
CA ALA A 95 8.90 5.86 11.93
C ALA A 95 8.26 5.91 13.33
N VAL A 96 7.59 4.84 13.75
CA VAL A 96 7.01 4.71 15.10
C VAL A 96 8.11 4.77 16.16
N SER A 97 9.21 4.04 15.97
CA SER A 97 10.37 4.05 16.86
C SER A 97 10.98 5.46 16.99
N GLY A 98 11.05 6.21 15.90
CA GLY A 98 11.49 7.61 15.89
C GLY A 98 10.58 8.52 16.73
N LEU A 99 9.26 8.38 16.59
CA LEU A 99 8.28 9.14 17.38
C LEU A 99 8.40 8.84 18.88
N VAL A 100 8.52 7.57 19.26
CA VAL A 100 8.71 7.15 20.66
C VAL A 100 9.99 7.73 21.25
N LYS A 101 11.11 7.68 20.51
CA LYS A 101 12.40 8.28 20.93
C LYS A 101 12.28 9.79 21.14
N LYS A 102 11.59 10.51 20.24
CA LYS A 102 11.35 11.97 20.36
C LYS A 102 10.49 12.31 21.58
N GLY A 103 9.46 11.50 21.85
CA GLY A 103 8.61 11.61 23.04
C GLY A 103 9.40 11.43 24.34
N ARG A 104 10.23 10.39 24.42
CA ARG A 104 11.14 10.14 25.56
C ARG A 104 12.10 11.31 25.82
N LYS A 105 12.74 11.85 24.77
CA LYS A 105 13.64 13.01 24.89
C LYS A 105 12.91 14.26 25.40
N ARG A 106 11.66 14.50 24.98
CA ARG A 106 10.82 15.60 25.50
C ARG A 106 10.50 15.40 26.98
N GLY A 107 10.14 14.19 27.40
CA GLY A 107 9.87 13.86 28.81
C GLY A 107 11.10 14.09 29.70
N ALA A 108 12.27 13.61 29.27
CA ALA A 108 13.52 13.80 29.99
C ALA A 108 13.92 15.29 30.13
N ARG A 109 13.78 16.08 29.05
CA ARG A 109 14.01 17.54 29.09
C ARG A 109 13.05 18.26 30.06
N ARG A 110 11.79 17.82 30.13
CA ARG A 110 10.78 18.41 31.02
C ARG A 110 11.05 18.09 32.50
N SER A 111 11.51 16.88 32.81
CA SER A 111 11.97 16.51 34.17
C SER A 111 13.15 17.39 34.60
N LYS A 112 14.18 17.49 33.75
CA LYS A 112 15.40 18.27 34.04
C LYS A 112 15.12 19.75 34.29
N LYS A 113 14.12 20.33 33.61
CA LYS A 113 13.66 21.72 33.83
C LYS A 113 12.87 21.90 35.12
N LYS A 114 12.21 20.86 35.63
CA LYS A 114 11.47 20.89 36.90
C LYS A 114 12.41 20.79 38.10
N ASP A 115 13.52 20.07 37.93
CA ASP A 115 14.56 19.91 38.95
C ASP A 115 15.46 21.16 39.07
N GLN A 116 15.60 21.93 37.99
CA GLN A 116 16.15 23.30 38.03
C GLN A 116 15.08 24.31 38.44
N LYS A 117 14.67 24.31 39.72
CA LYS A 117 14.08 25.53 40.30
C LYS A 117 15.17 26.60 40.43
N PRO A 118 14.89 27.88 40.13
CA PRO A 118 15.86 28.94 40.41
C PRO A 118 16.03 29.06 41.92
N ASN A 119 17.27 29.03 42.41
CA ASN A 119 17.59 29.51 43.75
C ASN A 119 17.24 31.01 43.78
N GLY A 120 16.06 31.33 44.31
CA GLY A 120 15.68 32.70 44.62
C GLY A 120 16.53 33.18 45.78
N HIS A 121 17.56 33.97 45.48
CA HIS A 121 18.24 34.79 46.47
C HIS A 121 17.28 35.93 46.86
N ALA A 122 16.60 35.78 48.01
CA ALA A 122 16.11 36.93 48.75
C ALA A 122 17.20 37.28 49.77
N ALA A 123 18.04 38.25 49.39
CA ALA A 123 18.96 38.92 50.29
C ALA A 123 18.19 39.57 51.44
N GLY A 124 18.77 39.50 52.64
CA GLY A 124 18.09 39.81 53.90
C GLY A 124 17.83 41.29 54.16
N THR A 125 17.16 41.50 55.29
CA THR A 125 17.22 42.73 56.10
C THR A 125 17.03 42.32 57.56
N GLU A 126 18.06 42.55 58.37
CA GLU A 126 18.03 42.49 59.83
C GLU A 126 17.23 43.67 60.40
N GLY A 127 16.58 43.45 61.55
CA GLY A 127 15.83 44.45 62.31
C GLY A 127 14.94 43.82 63.36
#